data_AF-A0A922YGS2-F1
#
_entry.id   AF-A0A922YGS2-F1
#
_cell.length_a   1.000
_cell.length_b   1.000
_cell.length_c   1.000
_cell.angle_alpha   90.00
_cell.angle_beta   90.00
_cell.angle_gamma   90.00
#
_symmetry.space_group_name_H-M   'P 1'
#
loop_
_entity.id
_entity.type
_entity.pdbx_description
1 polymer ?
#
loop_
_entity_poly.entity_id
_entity_poly.type
_entity_poly.pdbx_seq_one_letter_code
_entity_poly.pdbx_strand_id
1 'polypeptide(L)'
;MADTLVTLFRPVGTAELELIEASGWRAFPPRLPEQPIFYPVTNEDYARQIARNWNVRYNDDRRGYVTAFDVRIEVANSYERKIVGGREHEELWVPAEELEAFNAAIVGPIRLIASYSE
;
A
#
# COMPACT_ATOMS: atom_id res chain seq x y z
N MET A 1 -5.75 26.08 6.80
CA MET A 1 -6.62 24.89 6.76
C MET A 1 -5.77 23.75 7.28
N ALA A 2 -6.25 22.97 8.25
CA ALA A 2 -5.49 21.83 8.71
C ALA A 2 -5.43 20.83 7.56
N ASP A 3 -4.23 20.53 7.04
CA ASP A 3 -4.04 19.44 6.09
C ASP A 3 -4.52 18.16 6.78
N THR A 4 -5.71 17.71 6.41
CA THR A 4 -6.30 16.50 6.96
C THR A 4 -5.69 15.34 6.20
N LEU A 5 -4.87 14.55 6.89
CA LEU A 5 -4.23 13.37 6.34
C LEU A 5 -5.03 12.12 6.71
N VAL A 6 -4.96 11.12 5.84
CA VAL A 6 -5.41 9.76 6.12
C VAL A 6 -4.22 8.82 6.01
N THR A 7 -4.08 7.92 6.97
CA THR A 7 -3.10 6.84 6.90
C THR A 7 -3.67 5.68 6.11
N LEU A 8 -2.92 5.22 5.11
CA LEU A 8 -3.20 4.04 4.33
C LEU A 8 -2.09 3.01 4.53
N PHE A 9 -2.39 1.76 4.24
CA PHE A 9 -1.46 0.66 4.43
C PHE A 9 -1.29 -0.13 3.14
N ARG A 10 -0.12 -0.72 2.95
CA ARG A 10 0.12 -1.63 1.82
C ARG A 10 0.95 -2.83 2.27
N PRO A 11 0.41 -4.05 2.16
CA PRO A 11 1.22 -5.26 2.28
C PRO A 11 2.08 -5.42 1.03
N VAL A 12 3.37 -5.72 1.20
CA VAL A 12 4.34 -5.85 0.10
C VAL A 12 5.21 -7.10 0.26
N GLY A 13 5.80 -7.57 -0.83
CA GLY A 13 6.89 -8.56 -0.83
C GLY A 13 8.26 -7.89 -0.82
N THR A 14 9.33 -8.68 -0.73
CA THR A 14 10.71 -8.15 -0.62
C THR A 14 11.11 -7.30 -1.82
N ALA A 15 10.85 -7.75 -3.05
CA ALA A 15 11.22 -6.99 -4.25
C ALA A 15 10.55 -5.60 -4.31
N GLU A 16 9.28 -5.50 -3.91
CA GLU A 16 8.58 -4.20 -3.86
C GLU A 16 9.11 -3.33 -2.70
N LEU A 17 9.44 -3.92 -1.55
CA LEU A 17 10.05 -3.20 -0.42
C LEU A 17 11.42 -2.61 -0.79
N GLU A 18 12.27 -3.37 -1.48
CA GLU A 18 13.59 -2.91 -1.94
C GLU A 18 13.47 -1.71 -2.91
N LEU A 19 12.46 -1.72 -3.79
CA LEU A 19 12.18 -0.60 -4.68
C LEU A 19 11.68 0.64 -3.92
N ILE A 20 10.87 0.44 -2.87
CA ILE A 20 10.44 1.54 -1.98
C ILE A 20 11.66 2.11 -1.25
N GLU A 21 12.55 1.27 -0.74
CA GLU A 21 13.79 1.71 -0.08
C GLU A 21 14.70 2.47 -1.05
N ALA A 22 14.88 1.97 -2.27
CA ALA A 22 15.65 2.63 -3.33
C ALA A 22 15.07 4.00 -3.74
N SER A 23 13.75 4.20 -3.59
CA SER A 23 13.10 5.51 -3.77
C SER A 23 13.38 6.51 -2.63
N GLY A 24 14.09 6.08 -1.58
CA GLY A 24 14.25 6.85 -0.35
C GLY A 24 12.99 6.86 0.51
N TRP A 25 12.16 5.81 0.44
CA TRP A 25 10.87 5.70 1.15
C TRP A 25 9.87 6.79 0.75
N ARG A 26 9.83 7.16 -0.53
CA ARG A 26 9.02 8.26 -1.04
C ARG A 26 7.96 7.83 -2.05
N ALA A 27 8.11 6.66 -2.66
CA ALA A 27 7.21 6.20 -3.71
C ALA A 27 7.08 4.68 -3.74
N PHE A 28 5.91 4.21 -4.19
CA PHE A 28 5.71 2.84 -4.65
C PHE A 28 6.14 2.71 -6.12
N PRO A 29 6.73 1.57 -6.54
CA PRO A 29 7.15 1.38 -7.92
C PRO A 29 5.95 1.32 -8.87
N PRO A 30 6.12 1.67 -10.16
CA PRO A 30 5.08 1.51 -11.17
C PRO A 30 4.53 0.07 -11.21
N ARG A 31 3.23 -0.05 -11.48
CA ARG A 31 2.59 -1.36 -11.65
C ARG A 31 3.06 -2.01 -12.95
N LEU A 32 3.08 -3.34 -12.98
CA LEU A 32 3.30 -4.08 -14.22
C LEU A 32 2.10 -3.86 -15.17
N PRO A 33 2.28 -3.96 -16.50
CA PRO A 33 1.19 -3.73 -17.46
C PRO A 33 -0.08 -4.58 -17.21
N GLU A 34 0.09 -5.79 -16.68
CA GLU A 34 -0.99 -6.70 -16.31
C GLU A 34 -1.67 -6.38 -14.96
N GLN A 35 -1.17 -5.38 -14.24
CA GLN A 35 -1.68 -4.93 -12.94
C GLN A 35 -2.35 -3.56 -13.10
N PRO A 36 -3.63 -3.50 -13.49
CA PRO A 36 -4.31 -2.26 -13.87
C PRO A 36 -4.55 -1.29 -12.70
N ILE A 37 -4.40 -1.76 -11.46
CA ILE A 37 -4.67 -0.99 -10.26
C ILE A 37 -3.54 -1.11 -9.23
N PHE A 38 -3.30 -0.02 -8.53
CA PHE A 38 -2.63 0.05 -7.24
C PHE A 38 -3.70 0.14 -6.15
N TYR A 39 -3.59 -0.72 -5.14
CA TYR A 39 -4.60 -0.83 -4.10
C TYR A 39 -3.98 -0.84 -2.70
N PRO A 40 -3.92 0.32 -2.02
CA PRO A 40 -3.66 0.35 -0.59
C PRO A 40 -4.95 0.07 0.18
N VAL A 41 -4.80 -0.51 1.37
CA VAL A 41 -5.92 -0.80 2.28
C VAL A 41 -6.06 0.29 3.32
N THR A 42 -7.26 0.45 3.86
CA THR A 42 -7.57 1.50 4.86
C THR A 42 -7.49 0.98 6.31
N ASN A 43 -7.19 -0.31 6.49
CA ASN A 43 -7.13 -0.97 7.79
C ASN A 43 -5.77 -1.69 7.99
N GLU A 44 -5.10 -1.39 9.11
CA GLU A 44 -3.80 -1.98 9.46
C GLU A 44 -3.87 -3.49 9.69
N ASP A 45 -4.87 -3.96 10.44
CA ASP A 45 -5.05 -5.37 10.77
C ASP A 45 -5.31 -6.20 9.51
N TYR A 46 -6.03 -5.64 8.53
CA TYR A 46 -6.19 -6.26 7.23
C TYR A 46 -4.87 -6.35 6.47
N ALA A 47 -4.06 -5.28 6.46
CA ALA A 47 -2.73 -5.31 5.85
C ALA A 47 -1.81 -6.37 6.49
N ARG A 48 -1.84 -6.45 7.82
CA ARG A 48 -1.09 -7.47 8.60
C ARG A 48 -1.58 -8.88 8.27
N GLN A 49 -2.90 -9.07 8.14
CA GLN A 49 -3.48 -10.35 7.76
C GLN A 49 -2.97 -10.81 6.39
N ILE A 50 -2.97 -9.93 5.38
CA ILE A 50 -2.44 -10.25 4.05
C ILE A 50 -0.95 -10.59 4.13
N ALA A 51 -0.15 -9.74 4.75
CA ALA A 51 1.30 -9.95 4.84
C ALA A 51 1.65 -11.28 5.53
N ARG A 52 0.98 -11.60 6.63
CA ARG A 52 1.24 -12.83 7.41
C ARG A 52 0.67 -14.09 6.75
N ASN A 53 -0.55 -14.04 6.23
CA ASN A 53 -1.27 -15.24 5.82
C ASN A 53 -1.11 -15.53 4.33
N TRP A 54 -0.80 -14.52 3.52
CA TRP A 54 -0.64 -14.65 2.08
C TRP A 54 0.82 -14.46 1.66
N ASN A 55 1.43 -13.30 1.92
CA ASN A 55 2.78 -13.00 1.41
C ASN A 55 3.81 -14.01 1.93
N VAL A 56 3.82 -14.32 3.23
CA VAL A 56 4.71 -15.38 3.79
C VAL A 56 4.49 -16.74 3.13
N ARG A 57 3.28 -17.07 2.70
CA ARG A 57 2.98 -18.39 2.11
C ARG A 57 3.28 -18.48 0.62
N TYR A 58 3.08 -17.39 -0.12
CA TYR A 58 3.09 -17.40 -1.59
C TYR A 58 4.26 -16.64 -2.21
N ASN A 59 4.98 -15.81 -1.46
CA ASN A 59 6.22 -15.22 -1.96
C ASN A 59 7.34 -16.27 -1.90
N ASP A 60 8.22 -16.25 -2.91
CA ASP A 60 9.31 -17.22 -3.05
C ASP A 60 10.27 -17.24 -1.85
N ASP A 61 10.47 -16.08 -1.22
CA ASP A 61 11.33 -15.90 -0.05
C ASP A 61 10.61 -16.09 1.30
N ARG A 62 9.32 -16.42 1.24
CA ARG A 62 8.42 -16.60 2.39
C ARG A 62 8.39 -15.41 3.34
N ARG A 63 8.49 -14.18 2.81
CA ARG A 63 8.45 -12.95 3.60
C ARG A 63 7.29 -12.05 3.19
N GLY A 64 6.75 -11.36 4.17
CA GLY A 64 5.70 -10.36 3.98
C GLY A 64 5.94 -9.14 4.86
N TYR A 65 5.62 -7.97 4.35
CA TYR A 65 5.82 -6.71 5.07
C TYR A 65 4.57 -5.87 5.00
N VAL A 66 4.41 -4.99 5.99
CA VAL A 66 3.35 -3.97 5.99
C VAL A 66 3.99 -2.60 6.00
N THR A 67 3.63 -1.80 5.01
CA THR A 67 3.98 -0.39 4.96
C THR A 67 2.78 0.48 5.33
N ALA A 68 3.04 1.62 5.97
CA ALA A 68 2.06 2.67 6.27
C ALA A 68 2.52 4.00 5.70
N PHE A 69 1.60 4.81 5.19
CA PHE A 69 1.91 6.10 4.59
C PHE A 69 0.72 7.04 4.70
N ASP A 70 1.00 8.33 4.76
CA ASP A 70 -0.01 9.37 4.95
C ASP A 70 -0.27 10.08 3.61
N VAL A 71 -1.53 10.28 3.25
CA VAL A 71 -1.94 10.98 2.03
C VAL A 71 -2.96 12.05 2.40
N ARG A 72 -2.99 13.15 1.63
CA ARG A 72 -4.05 14.15 1.78
C ARG A 72 -5.43 13.52 1.56
N ILE A 73 -6.37 13.77 2.48
CA ILE A 73 -7.71 13.17 2.44
C ILE A 73 -8.45 13.49 1.13
N GLU A 74 -8.23 14.67 0.57
CA GLU A 74 -8.83 15.13 -0.69
C GLU A 74 -8.38 14.25 -1.87
N VAL A 75 -7.09 13.88 -1.91
CA VAL A 75 -6.55 12.99 -2.93
C VAL A 75 -7.08 11.57 -2.72
N ALA A 76 -7.03 11.06 -1.48
CA ALA A 76 -7.56 9.73 -1.17
C ALA A 76 -9.04 9.59 -1.52
N ASN A 77 -9.86 10.63 -1.31
CA ASN A 77 -11.28 10.61 -1.64
C ASN A 77 -11.58 10.75 -3.14
N SER A 78 -10.57 11.02 -3.96
CA SER A 78 -10.73 11.09 -5.43
C SER A 78 -10.73 9.71 -6.08
N TYR A 79 -10.33 8.66 -5.34
CA TYR A 79 -10.25 7.29 -5.84
C TYR A 79 -11.39 6.42 -5.29
N GLU A 80 -11.75 5.37 -6.03
CA GLU A 80 -12.84 4.50 -5.66
C GLU A 80 -12.50 3.66 -4.43
N ARG A 81 -13.41 3.60 -3.45
CA ARG A 81 -13.32 2.67 -2.32
C ARG A 81 -14.06 1.38 -2.65
N LYS A 82 -13.42 0.24 -2.46
CA LYS A 82 -13.99 -1.09 -2.65
C LYS A 82 -13.88 -1.89 -1.37
N ILE A 83 -14.95 -2.58 -1.00
CA ILE A 83 -14.94 -3.57 0.06
C ILE A 83 -14.83 -4.95 -0.59
N VAL A 84 -13.73 -5.67 -0.34
CA VAL A 84 -13.45 -6.97 -0.97
C VAL A 84 -13.53 -8.12 0.04
N GLY A 85 -14.56 -8.95 -0.08
CA GLY A 85 -14.79 -10.04 0.86
C GLY A 85 -15.46 -9.57 2.16
N GLY A 86 -14.68 -9.13 3.15
CA GLY A 86 -15.18 -8.71 4.47
C GLY A 86 -15.38 -7.19 4.59
N ARG A 87 -16.26 -6.73 5.48
CA ARG A 87 -16.52 -5.28 5.69
C ARG A 87 -15.27 -4.46 6.05
N GLU A 88 -14.29 -5.09 6.68
CA GLU A 88 -13.03 -4.44 7.07
C GLU A 88 -11.96 -4.47 5.97
N HIS A 89 -12.23 -5.16 4.86
CA HIS A 89 -11.33 -5.28 3.72
C HIS A 89 -11.59 -4.17 2.72
N GLU A 90 -11.47 -2.93 3.19
CA GLU A 90 -11.63 -1.76 2.35
C GLU A 90 -10.28 -1.39 1.70
N GLU A 91 -10.34 -1.26 0.38
CA GLU A 91 -9.25 -0.88 -0.50
C GLU A 91 -9.58 0.41 -1.23
N LEU A 92 -8.55 1.19 -1.51
CA LEU A 92 -8.63 2.28 -2.47
C LEU A 92 -8.17 1.76 -3.84
N TRP A 93 -8.91 1.99 -4.91
CA TRP A 93 -8.51 1.57 -6.25
C TRP A 93 -7.96 2.77 -7.03
N VAL A 94 -6.63 2.82 -7.15
CA VAL A 94 -5.90 3.84 -7.90
C VAL A 94 -5.51 3.24 -9.26
N PRO A 95 -5.89 3.84 -10.40
CA PRO A 95 -5.43 3.37 -11.71
C PRO A 95 -3.90 3.35 -11.79
N ALA A 96 -3.33 2.33 -12.44
CA ALA A 96 -1.88 2.18 -12.54
C ALA A 96 -1.20 3.40 -13.17
N GLU A 97 -1.86 4.03 -14.16
CA GLU A 97 -1.43 5.25 -14.83
C GLU A 97 -1.41 6.49 -13.91
N GLU A 98 -2.19 6.48 -12.83
CA GLU A 98 -2.25 7.57 -11.85
C GLU A 98 -1.32 7.36 -10.65
N LEU A 99 -0.64 6.22 -10.54
CA LEU A 99 0.20 5.91 -9.39
C LEU A 99 1.32 6.94 -9.18
N GLU A 100 1.87 7.53 -10.24
CA GLU A 100 2.85 8.60 -10.11
C GLU A 100 2.26 9.85 -9.43
N ALA A 101 1.07 10.26 -9.84
CA ALA A 101 0.36 11.38 -9.23
C ALA A 101 -0.04 11.06 -7.77
N PHE A 102 -0.44 9.81 -7.50
CA PHE A 102 -0.73 9.34 -6.16
C PHE A 102 0.50 9.37 -5.25
N ASN A 103 1.66 8.89 -5.74
CA ASN A 103 2.93 8.96 -5.01
C ASN A 103 3.30 10.41 -4.66
N ALA A 104 3.08 11.36 -5.57
CA ALA A 104 3.33 12.78 -5.32
C ALA A 104 2.42 13.38 -4.22
N ALA A 105 1.31 12.71 -3.89
CA ALA A 105 0.40 13.11 -2.81
C ALA A 105 0.75 12.50 -1.44
N ILE A 106 1.73 11.60 -1.36
CA ILE A 106 2.22 11.04 -0.11
C ILE A 106 2.93 12.13 0.70
N VAL A 107 2.52 12.28 1.96
CA VAL A 107 3.07 13.22 2.93
C VAL A 107 3.94 12.45 3.92
N GLY A 108 5.20 12.85 4.05
CA GLY A 108 6.15 12.10 4.89
C GLY A 108 6.59 10.76 4.27
N PRO A 109 7.53 10.05 4.89
CA PRO A 109 8.06 8.82 4.33
C PRO A 109 7.03 7.69 4.41
N ILE A 110 7.14 6.73 3.49
CA ILE A 110 6.54 5.41 3.65
C ILE A 110 7.27 4.74 4.83
N ARG A 111 6.53 4.11 5.73
CA ARG A 111 7.06 3.50 6.97
C ARG A 111 6.85 2.00 6.94
N LEU A 112 7.90 1.22 7.16
CA LEU A 112 7.76 -0.20 7.48
C LEU A 112 7.26 -0.35 8.92
N ILE A 113 6.10 -0.98 9.11
CA ILE A 113 5.44 -1.13 10.42
C ILE A 113 5.29 -2.58 10.89
N ALA A 114 5.53 -3.54 10.00
CA ALA A 114 5.52 -4.96 10.32
C ALA A 114 6.34 -5.77 9.32
N SER A 115 6.98 -6.82 9.82
CA SER A 115 7.68 -7.83 9.02
C SER A 115 7.26 -9.22 9.51
N TYR A 116 7.03 -10.13 8.56
CA TYR A 116 6.63 -11.51 8.81
C TYR A 116 7.49 -12.44 7.97
N SER A 117 7.84 -13.59 8.54
CA SER A 117 8.50 -14.72 7.88
C SER A 117 7.96 -16.03 8.45
N GLU A 118 8.19 -17.14 7.75
CA GLU A 118 7.99 -18.48 8.33
C GLU A 118 9.01 -18.80 9.42
#